data_AF-A0A3M6U549-F1
#
_entry.id   AF-A0A3M6U549-F1
#
_cell.length_a   1.000
_cell.length_b   1.000
_cell.length_c   1.000
_cell.angle_alpha   90.00
_cell.angle_beta   90.00
_cell.angle_gamma   90.00
#
_symmetry.space_group_name_H-M   'P 1'
#
loop_
_entity.id
_entity.type
_entity.pdbx_description
1 polymer ?
#
loop_
_entity_poly.entity_id
_entity_poly.type
_entity_poly.pdbx_seq_one_letter_code
_entity_poly.pdbx_strand_id
1 'polypeptide(L)'
;MTLGLLLLRFACLTLQYKLGQVRRVATGAKGVPYLVTHDGRTIRYPDPLISLHDTVVIEIKSGKIIDFIKFDTGNLAMVVGGRNMGRVGIVTHRERHAGSFDIVHVKDNTGHQFATRISNIFIIGKTNKPHVSLPKGKGVRLTIAEERDRRLQEKAKMSSM
;
A
#
# COMPACT_ATOMS: atom_id res chain seq x y z
N MET A 1 5.60 -22.43 -6.39
CA MET A 1 4.83 -21.33 -5.77
C MET A 1 4.84 -20.15 -6.72
N THR A 2 3.98 -20.16 -7.73
CA THR A 2 3.83 -19.01 -8.62
C THR A 2 3.25 -17.86 -7.82
N LEU A 3 4.01 -16.77 -7.66
CA LEU A 3 3.48 -15.49 -7.19
C LEU A 3 2.55 -14.98 -8.30
N GLY A 4 1.30 -15.45 -8.29
CA GLY A 4 0.27 -14.97 -9.20
C GLY A 4 -0.12 -13.56 -8.80
N LEU A 5 0.36 -12.56 -9.53
CA LEU A 5 -0.15 -11.20 -9.39
C LEU A 5 -1.64 -11.24 -9.76
N LEU A 6 -2.52 -10.91 -8.81
CA LEU A 6 -3.96 -10.95 -9.06
C LEU A 6 -4.39 -9.69 -9.83
N LEU A 7 -4.83 -9.89 -11.07
CA LEU A 7 -5.50 -8.83 -11.84
C LEU A 7 -6.93 -8.64 -11.34
N LEU A 8 -7.21 -7.47 -10.75
CA LEU A 8 -8.55 -7.04 -10.41
C LEU A 8 -9.15 -6.27 -11.59
N ARG A 9 -10.39 -6.58 -11.98
CA ARG A 9 -11.13 -5.76 -12.95
C ARG A 9 -11.64 -4.50 -12.26
N PHE A 10 -11.27 -3.35 -12.79
CA PHE A 10 -11.64 -2.03 -12.29
C PHE A 10 -12.71 -1.38 -13.17
N ALA A 11 -13.57 -0.54 -12.57
CA ALA A 11 -14.51 0.30 -13.32
C ALA A 11 -13.78 1.51 -13.94
N CYS A 12 -14.23 1.93 -15.14
CA CYS A 12 -13.59 2.91 -16.02
C CYS A 12 -13.07 4.19 -15.33
N LEU A 13 -13.76 4.69 -14.29
CA LEU A 13 -13.35 5.92 -13.59
C LEU A 13 -11.99 5.84 -12.89
N THR A 14 -11.59 4.66 -12.41
CA THR A 14 -10.33 4.46 -11.67
C THR A 14 -9.09 4.32 -12.57
N LEU A 15 -9.27 4.27 -13.90
CA LEU A 15 -8.19 4.20 -14.88
C LEU A 15 -7.50 5.55 -15.15
N GLN A 16 -7.92 6.64 -14.48
CA GLN A 16 -7.39 7.98 -14.76
C GLN A 16 -6.17 8.34 -13.92
N TYR A 17 -5.95 7.65 -12.79
CA TYR A 17 -4.84 7.94 -11.87
C TYR A 17 -4.18 6.68 -11.34
N LYS A 18 -2.97 6.83 -10.82
CA LYS A 18 -2.12 5.79 -10.25
C LYS A 18 -1.55 6.26 -8.91
N LEU A 19 -1.44 5.36 -7.94
CA LEU A 19 -0.69 5.62 -6.72
C LEU A 19 0.81 5.32 -6.93
N GLY A 20 1.67 6.24 -6.50
CA GLY A 20 3.11 6.12 -6.55
C GLY A 20 3.72 6.40 -5.19
N GLN A 21 4.39 5.43 -4.57
CA GLN A 21 5.17 5.70 -3.36
C GLN A 21 6.46 6.44 -3.70
N VAL A 22 6.81 7.44 -2.90
CA VAL A 22 8.06 8.21 -2.99
C VAL A 22 9.21 7.42 -2.36
N ARG A 23 10.22 7.10 -3.18
CA ARG A 23 11.44 6.41 -2.75
C ARG A 23 12.61 7.33 -2.49
N ARG A 24 12.66 8.48 -3.16
CA ARG A 24 13.74 9.46 -2.99
C ARG A 24 13.20 10.85 -3.26
N VAL A 25 13.59 11.78 -2.41
CA VAL A 25 13.46 13.22 -2.66
C VAL A 25 14.88 13.78 -2.69
N ALA A 26 15.23 14.47 -3.77
CA ALA A 26 16.57 15.00 -3.94
C ALA A 26 16.55 16.27 -4.78
N THR A 27 17.62 17.05 -4.69
CA THR A 27 17.83 18.25 -5.48
C THR A 27 18.82 17.94 -6.60
N GLY A 28 18.43 18.25 -7.84
CA GLY A 28 19.24 18.02 -9.03
C GLY A 28 20.16 19.20 -9.35
N ALA A 29 20.79 19.12 -10.52
CA ALA A 29 21.58 20.22 -11.06
C ALA A 29 20.72 21.50 -11.14
N LYS A 30 21.34 22.65 -10.85
CA LYS A 30 20.68 23.97 -10.80
C LYS A 30 19.61 24.10 -9.70
N GLY A 31 19.70 23.30 -8.64
CA GLY A 31 18.80 23.44 -7.49
C GLY A 31 17.37 22.95 -7.73
N VAL A 32 17.12 22.17 -8.79
CA VAL A 32 15.77 21.72 -9.14
C VAL A 32 15.37 20.54 -8.25
N PRO A 33 14.35 20.67 -7.37
CA PRO A 33 13.87 19.56 -6.57
C PRO A 33 13.14 18.53 -7.45
N TYR A 34 13.41 17.25 -7.20
CA TYR A 34 12.73 16.15 -7.86
C TYR A 34 12.45 15.01 -6.88
N LEU A 35 11.36 14.30 -7.15
CA LEU A 35 11.02 13.05 -6.46
C LEU A 35 11.16 11.87 -7.41
N VAL A 36 11.55 10.73 -6.88
CA VAL A 36 11.57 9.45 -7.60
C VAL A 36 10.56 8.52 -6.94
N THR A 37 9.64 7.99 -7.74
CA THR A 37 8.67 7.00 -7.26
C THR A 37 9.22 5.57 -7.37
N HIS A 38 8.58 4.63 -6.68
CA HIS A 38 8.90 3.20 -6.77
C HIS A 38 8.81 2.62 -8.20
N ASP A 39 8.04 3.26 -9.07
CA ASP A 39 7.91 2.90 -10.49
C ASP A 39 9.04 3.43 -11.37
N GLY A 40 10.02 4.13 -10.79
CA GLY A 40 11.11 4.78 -11.52
C GLY A 40 10.72 6.10 -12.20
N ARG A 41 9.50 6.61 -11.98
CA ARG A 41 9.11 7.93 -12.51
C ARG A 41 9.80 9.02 -11.70
N THR A 42 10.32 10.03 -12.41
CA THR A 42 10.91 11.22 -11.80
C THR A 42 10.01 12.42 -12.05
N ILE A 43 9.48 13.03 -10.99
CA ILE A 43 8.62 14.22 -11.08
C ILE A 43 9.41 15.42 -10.55
N ARG A 44 9.51 16.46 -11.38
CA ARG A 44 10.21 17.71 -11.05
C ARG A 44 9.24 18.67 -10.37
N TYR A 45 9.78 19.52 -9.49
CA TYR A 45 9.01 20.48 -8.70
C TYR A 45 7.85 19.86 -7.90
N PRO A 46 8.14 18.87 -7.02
CA PRO A 46 7.16 18.42 -6.04
C PRO A 46 6.77 19.53 -5.06
N ASP A 47 5.61 19.36 -4.43
CA ASP A 47 5.23 20.12 -3.24
C ASP A 47 6.26 19.87 -2.12
N PRO A 48 6.78 20.92 -1.46
CA PRO A 48 7.73 20.80 -0.34
C PRO A 48 7.23 19.95 0.84
N LEU A 49 5.91 19.76 0.98
CA LEU A 49 5.31 18.98 2.05
C LEU A 49 5.47 17.46 1.86
N ILE A 50 5.90 17.00 0.69
CA ILE A 50 6.04 15.58 0.34
C ILE A 50 7.39 15.06 0.87
N SER A 51 7.32 14.01 1.68
CA SER A 51 8.48 13.35 2.28
C SER A 51 8.71 11.94 1.73
N LEU A 52 9.83 11.34 2.15
CA LEU A 52 10.12 9.93 1.89
C LEU A 52 9.02 9.02 2.45
N HIS A 53 8.70 7.95 1.71
CA HIS A 53 7.67 6.94 2.02
C HIS A 53 6.21 7.39 1.90
N ASP A 54 5.96 8.65 1.58
CA ASP A 54 4.63 9.15 1.25
C ASP A 54 4.13 8.56 -0.07
N THR A 55 2.81 8.58 -0.28
CA THR A 55 2.18 8.16 -1.54
C THR A 55 1.66 9.37 -2.29
N VAL A 56 2.04 9.50 -3.56
CA VAL A 56 1.50 10.50 -4.48
C VAL A 56 0.45 9.87 -5.40
N VAL A 57 -0.63 10.62 -5.64
CA VAL A 57 -1.65 10.29 -6.64
C VAL A 57 -1.23 10.96 -7.94
N ILE A 58 -0.90 10.17 -8.95
CA ILE A 58 -0.39 10.62 -10.24
C ILE A 58 -1.45 10.42 -11.30
N GLU A 59 -1.76 11.45 -12.07
CA GLU A 59 -2.62 11.29 -13.24
C GLU A 59 -1.88 10.53 -14.34
N ILE A 60 -2.54 9.55 -14.96
CA ILE A 60 -1.89 8.69 -15.96
C ILE A 60 -1.59 9.47 -17.26
N LYS A 61 -2.46 10.41 -17.63
CA LYS A 61 -2.31 11.21 -18.87
C LYS A 61 -1.23 12.28 -18.75
N SER A 62 -1.30 13.10 -17.70
CA SER A 62 -0.39 14.24 -17.54
C SER A 62 0.92 13.87 -16.83
N GLY A 63 0.94 12.75 -16.10
CA GLY A 63 2.07 12.36 -15.26
C GLY A 63 2.32 13.31 -14.08
N LYS A 64 1.40 14.25 -13.82
CA LYS A 64 1.48 15.21 -12.72
C LYS A 64 0.85 14.65 -11.45
N ILE A 65 1.25 15.22 -10.32
CA ILE A 65 0.70 14.89 -9.00
C ILE A 65 -0.62 15.65 -8.83
N ILE A 66 -1.68 14.94 -8.46
CA ILE A 66 -3.00 15.52 -8.15
C ILE A 66 -3.13 15.76 -6.65
N ASP A 67 -2.83 14.74 -5.86
CA ASP A 67 -2.91 14.76 -4.38
C ASP A 67 -1.79 13.89 -3.82
N PHE A 68 -1.51 14.02 -2.54
CA PHE A 68 -0.57 13.17 -1.82
C PHE A 68 -1.13 12.77 -0.45
N ILE A 69 -0.60 11.65 0.04
CA ILE A 69 -0.96 11.05 1.32
C ILE A 69 0.33 10.89 2.12
N LYS A 70 0.39 11.57 3.26
CA LYS A 70 1.53 11.47 4.17
C LYS A 70 1.59 10.12 4.86
N PHE A 71 2.81 9.66 5.10
CA PHE A 71 3.10 8.52 5.94
C PHE A 71 2.93 8.92 7.40
N ASP A 72 1.74 8.69 7.94
CA ASP A 72 1.41 8.96 9.33
C ASP A 72 0.65 7.78 9.96
N THR A 73 0.68 7.72 11.28
CA THR A 73 -0.14 6.81 12.08
C THR A 73 -1.62 7.05 11.80
N GLY A 74 -2.40 5.98 11.79
CA GLY A 74 -3.82 6.01 11.47
C GLY A 74 -4.16 5.89 9.99
N ASN A 75 -3.18 5.96 9.07
CA ASN A 75 -3.43 5.77 7.64
C ASN A 75 -3.45 4.30 7.22
N LEU A 76 -4.21 4.01 6.15
CA LEU A 76 -4.34 2.68 5.59
C LEU A 76 -3.13 2.34 4.73
N ALA A 77 -2.50 1.21 5.02
CA ALA A 77 -1.33 0.73 4.32
C ALA A 77 -1.46 -0.72 3.88
N MET A 78 -0.78 -1.04 2.78
CA MET A 78 -0.59 -2.39 2.29
C MET A 78 0.87 -2.79 2.36
N VAL A 79 1.09 -4.05 2.69
CA VAL A 79 2.42 -4.64 2.69
C VAL A 79 2.75 -5.14 1.28
N VAL A 80 3.80 -4.60 0.68
CA VAL A 80 4.27 -4.95 -0.66
C VAL A 80 5.30 -6.09 -0.64
N GLY A 81 5.98 -6.30 0.48
CA GLY A 81 7.11 -7.23 0.57
C GLY A 81 7.20 -8.03 1.87
N GLY A 82 7.90 -9.18 1.82
CA GLY A 82 8.15 -10.05 2.97
C GLY A 82 7.05 -11.06 3.27
N ARG A 83 7.07 -11.65 4.47
CA ARG A 83 6.14 -12.72 4.89
C ARG A 83 4.68 -12.28 4.98
N ASN A 84 4.45 -10.98 5.17
CA ASN A 84 3.12 -10.37 5.31
C ASN A 84 2.63 -9.70 4.01
N MET A 85 3.26 -10.00 2.87
CA MET A 85 2.89 -9.44 1.56
C MET A 85 1.40 -9.61 1.25
N GLY A 86 0.78 -8.56 0.71
CA GLY A 86 -0.64 -8.52 0.34
C GLY A 86 -1.59 -8.25 1.49
N ARG A 87 -1.08 -8.09 2.72
CA ARG A 87 -1.91 -7.68 3.86
C ARG A 87 -2.21 -6.18 3.85
N VAL A 88 -3.41 -5.81 4.28
CA VAL A 88 -3.87 -4.41 4.35
C VAL A 88 -4.39 -4.11 5.75
N GLY A 89 -3.83 -3.07 6.35
CA GLY A 89 -4.19 -2.64 7.69
C GLY A 89 -3.86 -1.18 7.96
N ILE A 90 -4.15 -0.72 9.16
CA ILE A 90 -3.91 0.64 9.61
C ILE A 90 -2.54 0.68 10.30
N VAL A 91 -1.73 1.68 9.96
CA VAL A 91 -0.45 1.93 10.65
C VAL A 91 -0.74 2.41 12.06
N THR A 92 -0.27 1.68 13.08
CA THR A 92 -0.50 2.05 14.48
C THR A 92 0.69 2.81 15.05
N HIS A 93 1.88 2.24 14.94
CA HIS A 93 3.09 2.77 15.55
C HIS A 93 4.28 2.65 14.61
N ARG A 94 5.18 3.64 14.64
CA ARG A 94 6.47 3.63 13.95
C ARG A 94 7.58 3.64 15.00
N GLU A 95 8.28 2.54 15.10
CA GLU A 95 9.49 2.42 15.91
C GLU A 95 10.70 2.84 15.07
N ARG A 96 11.39 3.88 15.53
CA ARG A 96 12.60 4.40 14.87
C ARG A 96 13.84 3.82 15.53
N HIS A 97 14.70 3.20 14.74
CA HIS A 97 15.97 2.67 15.21
C HIS A 97 17.12 3.39 14.52
N ALA A 98 17.92 4.13 15.29
CA ALA A 98 19.09 4.82 14.75
C ALA A 98 20.09 3.79 14.18
N GLY A 99 20.45 3.93 12.90
CA GLY A 99 21.40 3.04 12.22
C GLY A 99 20.80 1.71 11.71
N SER A 100 19.51 1.47 11.91
CA SER A 100 18.81 0.30 11.36
C SER A 100 17.53 0.71 10.62
N PHE A 101 16.76 -0.28 10.18
CA PHE A 101 15.49 -0.04 9.50
C PHE A 101 14.41 0.29 10.52
N ASP A 102 13.63 1.33 10.24
CA ASP A 102 12.42 1.62 11.00
C ASP A 102 11.41 0.46 10.88
N ILE A 103 10.92 0.02 12.04
CA ILE A 103 9.90 -1.01 12.16
C ILE A 103 8.56 -0.31 12.32
N VAL A 104 7.57 -0.78 11.58
CA VAL A 104 6.23 -0.21 11.61
C VAL A 104 5.25 -1.32 11.96
N HIS A 105 4.44 -1.03 12.97
CA HIS A 105 3.35 -1.89 13.41
C HIS A 105 2.09 -1.54 12.64
N VAL A 106 1.43 -2.58 12.14
CA VAL A 106 0.21 -2.47 11.36
C VAL A 106 -0.83 -3.38 11.99
N LYS A 107 -2.07 -2.89 12.06
CA LYS A 107 -3.23 -3.62 12.54
C LYS A 107 -4.21 -3.85 11.41
N ASP A 108 -4.48 -5.12 11.09
CA ASP A 108 -5.51 -5.50 10.11
C ASP A 108 -6.92 -5.22 10.65
N ASN A 109 -7.92 -5.23 9.75
CA ASN A 109 -9.32 -5.06 10.12
C ASN A 109 -9.85 -6.17 11.07
N THR A 110 -9.25 -7.36 11.03
CA THR A 110 -9.60 -8.49 11.93
C THR A 110 -8.93 -8.36 13.30
N GLY A 111 -8.13 -7.32 13.54
CA GLY A 111 -7.45 -7.08 14.82
C GLY A 111 -6.09 -7.77 14.96
N HIS A 112 -5.65 -8.56 13.97
CA HIS A 112 -4.30 -9.09 13.94
C HIS A 112 -3.28 -7.96 13.79
N GLN A 113 -2.25 -7.99 14.63
CA GLN A 113 -1.14 -7.05 14.56
C GLN A 113 0.09 -7.75 14.00
N PHE A 114 0.83 -7.05 13.16
CA PHE A 114 2.12 -7.51 12.66
C PHE A 114 3.05 -6.32 12.44
N ALA A 115 4.34 -6.63 12.33
CA ALA A 115 5.37 -5.64 12.09
C ALA A 115 6.04 -5.90 10.73
N THR A 116 6.37 -4.82 10.03
CA THR A 116 7.15 -4.85 8.79
C THR A 116 8.14 -3.68 8.77
N ARG A 117 9.17 -3.80 7.93
CA ARG A 117 10.09 -2.68 7.66
C ARG A 117 9.36 -1.57 6.90
N ILE A 118 9.72 -0.32 7.16
CA ILE A 118 9.15 0.85 6.47
C ILE A 118 9.24 0.77 4.93
N SER A 119 10.28 0.13 4.40
CA SER A 119 10.49 -0.06 2.95
C SER A 119 9.41 -0.90 2.28
N ASN A 120 8.73 -1.76 3.05
CA ASN A 120 7.76 -2.72 2.53
C ASN A 120 6.31 -2.24 2.72
N ILE A 121 6.13 -1.03 3.24
CA ILE A 121 4.81 -0.45 3.50
C ILE A 121 4.47 0.54 2.41
N PHE A 122 3.25 0.45 1.92
CA PHE A 122 2.71 1.32 0.89
C PHE A 122 1.40 1.91 1.36
N ILE A 123 1.31 3.24 1.49
CA ILE A 123 0.08 3.91 1.93
C ILE A 123 -0.92 3.94 0.77
N ILE A 124 -2.12 3.43 1.01
CA ILE A 124 -3.20 3.37 0.01
C ILE A 124 -4.30 4.41 0.30
N GLY A 125 -4.49 4.80 1.56
CA GLY A 125 -5.66 5.55 1.98
C GLY A 125 -5.41 6.48 3.15
N LYS A 126 -6.18 7.56 3.19
CA LYS A 126 -6.31 8.43 4.38
C LYS A 126 -7.27 7.74 5.35
N THR A 127 -6.82 7.49 6.57
CA THR A 127 -7.61 6.80 7.61
C THR A 127 -8.13 5.43 7.13
N ASN A 128 -9.44 5.27 6.95
CA ASN A 128 -10.07 4.00 6.58
C ASN A 128 -10.58 3.98 5.14
N LYS A 129 -10.43 5.07 4.38
CA LYS A 129 -10.91 5.14 3.00
C LYS A 129 -9.76 4.84 2.03
N PRO A 130 -9.74 3.66 1.39
CA PRO A 130 -8.73 3.37 0.39
C PRO A 130 -8.96 4.23 -0.86
N HIS A 131 -7.90 4.81 -1.44
CA HIS A 131 -8.00 5.48 -2.74
C HIS A 131 -8.13 4.50 -3.91
N VAL A 132 -7.79 3.22 -3.71
CA VAL A 132 -7.85 2.17 -4.74
C VAL A 132 -8.78 1.06 -4.27
N SER A 133 -9.53 0.44 -5.19
CA SER A 133 -10.38 -0.69 -4.81
C SER A 133 -9.54 -1.90 -4.43
N LEU A 134 -9.92 -2.55 -3.33
CA LEU A 134 -9.21 -3.69 -2.79
C LEU A 134 -9.68 -5.00 -3.45
N PRO A 135 -8.80 -6.00 -3.61
CA PRO A 135 -9.17 -7.31 -4.12
C PRO A 135 -10.09 -8.06 -3.16
N LYS A 136 -10.71 -9.14 -3.66
CA LYS A 136 -11.60 -10.01 -2.87
C LYS A 136 -10.83 -10.52 -1.64
N GLY A 137 -11.31 -10.17 -0.44
CA GLY A 137 -10.64 -10.46 0.83
C GLY A 137 -10.04 -9.24 1.53
N LYS A 138 -10.10 -8.05 0.93
CA LYS A 138 -9.68 -6.76 1.55
C LYS A 138 -8.27 -6.77 2.17
N GLY A 139 -7.39 -7.65 1.70
CA GLY A 139 -6.05 -7.81 2.25
C GLY A 139 -5.99 -8.48 3.62
N VAL A 140 -7.02 -9.22 4.04
CA VAL A 140 -6.96 -10.02 5.27
C VAL A 140 -6.43 -11.40 4.94
N ARG A 141 -5.29 -11.78 5.54
CA ARG A 141 -4.80 -13.16 5.44
C ARG A 141 -5.37 -13.99 6.59
N LEU A 142 -6.23 -14.93 6.25
CA LEU A 142 -6.80 -15.92 7.14
C LEU A 142 -5.74 -16.89 7.64
N THR A 143 -5.99 -17.50 8.80
CA THR A 143 -5.19 -18.61 9.30
C THR A 143 -5.51 -19.89 8.52
N ILE A 144 -4.62 -20.89 8.61
CA ILE A 144 -4.77 -22.17 7.90
C ILE A 144 -6.07 -22.88 8.34
N ALA A 145 -6.42 -22.79 9.62
CA ALA A 145 -7.65 -23.35 10.16
C ALA A 145 -8.89 -22.66 9.56
N GLU A 146 -8.94 -21.33 9.59
CA GLU A 146 -10.05 -20.56 9.01
C GLU A 146 -10.18 -20.77 7.50
N GLU A 147 -9.07 -20.89 6.79
CA GLU A 147 -9.09 -21.18 5.36
C GLU A 147 -9.62 -22.59 5.06
N ARG A 148 -9.28 -23.58 5.89
CA ARG A 148 -9.84 -24.94 5.81
C ARG A 148 -11.35 -24.91 6.05
N ASP A 149 -11.80 -24.26 7.11
CA ASP A 149 -13.22 -24.21 7.47
C ASP A 149 -14.02 -23.49 6.39
N ARG A 150 -13.49 -22.39 5.85
CA ARG A 150 -14.09 -21.69 4.72
C ARG A 150 -14.21 -22.60 3.49
N ARG A 151 -13.16 -23.36 3.15
CA ARG A 151 -13.22 -24.32 2.02
C ARG A 151 -14.24 -25.43 2.24
N LEU A 152 -14.37 -25.93 3.47
CA LEU A 152 -15.38 -26.95 3.82
C LEU A 152 -16.80 -26.38 3.73
N GLN A 153 -17.01 -25.16 4.21
CA GLN A 153 -18.30 -24.46 4.11
C GLN A 153 -18.67 -24.16 2.65
N GLU A 154 -17.71 -23.73 1.82
CA GLU A 154 -17.93 -23.50 0.39
C GLU A 154 -18.30 -24.81 -0.33
N LYS A 155 -17.64 -25.93 -0.01
CA LYS A 155 -18.00 -27.25 -0.54
C LYS A 155 -19.38 -27.72 -0.08
N ALA A 156 -19.72 -27.53 1.19
CA ALA A 156 -21.02 -27.91 1.73
C ALA A 156 -22.16 -27.11 1.07
N LYS A 157 -21.95 -25.79 0.87
CA LYS A 157 -22.91 -24.93 0.15
C LYS A 157 -23.09 -25.33 -1.31
N MET A 158 -22.00 -25.73 -1.97
CA MET A 158 -22.07 -26.24 -3.35
C MET A 158 -22.76 -27.59 -3.47
N SER A 159 -22.71 -28.44 -2.44
CA SER A 159 -23.43 -29.73 -2.44
C SER A 159 -24.91 -29.60 -2.09
N SER A 160 -25.31 -28.50 -1.46
CA SER A 160 -26.70 -28.21 -1.09
C SER A 160 -27.47 -27.40 -2.13
N MET A 161 -26.84 -27.09 -3.27
CA MET A 161 -27.37 -26.28 -4.36
C MET A 161 -27.34 -27.08 -5.65
#